data_AF-A0A7R6WAI4-F1
#
_entry.id   AF-A0A7R6WAI4-F1
#
_cell.length_a   1.000
_cell.length_b   1.000
_cell.length_c   1.000
_cell.angle_alpha   90.00
_cell.angle_beta   90.00
_cell.angle_gamma   90.00
#
_symmetry.space_group_name_H-M   'P 1'
#
loop_
_entity.id
_entity.type
_entity.pdbx_description
1 polymer ?
#
loop_
_entity_poly.entity_id
_entity_poly.type
_entity_poly.pdbx_seq_one_letter_code
_entity_poly.pdbx_strand_id
1 'polypeptide(L)'
;MEQCIKISGAYIGQCVLSQWGFAENLVKIPYLIDNWFYESGTDFGLIDVVILAKYHSLLGTDYMPFLPALHDLPAFQKLGDKGLTPDMSLLILHDAKQQVAEAMSLF
;
A
#
# COMPACT_ATOMS: atom_id res chain seq x y z
N MET A 1 -21.61 8.51 5.25
CA MET A 1 -21.64 8.17 3.81
C MET A 1 -20.23 7.82 3.31
N GLU A 2 -19.23 8.67 3.54
CA GLU A 2 -17.84 8.44 3.13
C GLU A 2 -17.19 7.17 3.75
N GLN A 3 -17.44 6.87 5.04
CA GLN A 3 -17.02 5.62 5.67
C GLN A 3 -17.66 4.38 5.05
N CYS A 4 -18.92 4.45 4.62
CA CYS A 4 -19.59 3.33 3.94
C CYS A 4 -18.91 3.06 2.59
N ILE A 5 -18.54 4.11 1.85
CA ILE A 5 -17.82 3.97 0.56
C ILE A 5 -16.45 3.30 0.77
N LYS A 6 -15.69 3.70 1.80
CA LYS A 6 -14.39 3.07 2.12
C LYS A 6 -14.53 1.59 2.48
N ILE A 7 -15.46 1.27 3.38
CA ILE A 7 -15.70 -0.13 3.81
C ILE A 7 -16.18 -0.96 2.60
N SER A 8 -17.11 -0.44 1.81
CA SER A 8 -17.58 -1.14 0.61
C SER A 8 -16.48 -1.33 -0.42
N GLY A 9 -15.58 -0.35 -0.60
CA GLY A 9 -14.44 -0.45 -1.53
C GLY A 9 -13.50 -1.61 -1.20
N ALA A 10 -13.21 -1.84 0.08
CA ALA A 10 -12.40 -2.97 0.53
C ALA A 10 -13.02 -4.33 0.15
N TYR A 11 -14.29 -4.54 0.50
CA TYR A 11 -15.00 -5.79 0.20
C TYR A 11 -15.26 -5.99 -1.29
N ILE A 12 -15.59 -4.92 -2.03
CA ILE A 12 -15.79 -4.97 -3.48
C ILE A 12 -14.47 -5.33 -4.16
N GLY A 13 -13.36 -4.69 -3.79
CA GLY A 13 -12.04 -4.98 -4.35
C GLY A 13 -11.62 -6.43 -4.12
N GLN A 14 -11.82 -6.94 -2.90
CA GLN A 14 -11.58 -8.35 -2.59
C GLN A 14 -12.45 -9.29 -3.45
N CYS A 15 -13.73 -8.98 -3.61
CA CYS A 15 -14.66 -9.77 -4.43
C CYS A 15 -14.22 -9.81 -5.90
N VAL A 16 -13.89 -8.65 -6.49
CA VAL A 16 -13.44 -8.55 -7.88
C VAL A 16 -12.16 -9.36 -8.12
N LEU A 17 -11.14 -9.18 -7.28
CA LEU A 17 -9.88 -9.92 -7.42
C LEU A 17 -10.07 -11.43 -7.24
N SER A 18 -10.96 -11.84 -6.34
CA SER A 18 -11.32 -13.24 -6.17
C SER A 18 -12.01 -13.81 -7.40
N GLN A 19 -12.97 -13.10 -7.98
CA GLN A 19 -13.68 -13.52 -9.20
C GLN A 19 -12.75 -13.62 -10.41
N TRP A 20 -11.71 -12.78 -10.47
CA TRP A 20 -10.71 -12.80 -11.53
C TRP A 20 -9.63 -13.89 -11.33
N GLY A 21 -9.67 -14.64 -10.23
CA GLY A 21 -8.74 -15.75 -9.98
C GLY A 21 -7.34 -15.32 -9.56
N PHE A 22 -7.18 -14.13 -8.99
CA PHE A 22 -5.90 -13.68 -8.45
C PHE A 22 -5.48 -14.50 -7.22
N ALA A 23 -4.18 -14.57 -6.98
CA ALA A 23 -3.62 -15.27 -5.82
C ALA A 23 -4.13 -14.69 -4.49
N GLU A 24 -4.32 -15.53 -3.47
CA GLU A 24 -4.91 -15.12 -2.19
C GLU A 24 -4.18 -13.95 -1.50
N ASN A 25 -2.85 -13.91 -1.64
CA ASN A 25 -2.03 -12.84 -1.08
C ASN A 25 -2.35 -11.46 -1.70
N LEU A 26 -2.86 -11.43 -2.94
CA LEU A 26 -3.34 -10.21 -3.61
C LEU A 26 -4.79 -9.91 -3.25
N VAL A 27 -5.64 -10.94 -3.20
CA VAL A 27 -7.07 -10.82 -2.88
C VAL A 27 -7.32 -10.18 -1.51
N LYS A 28 -6.44 -10.43 -0.54
CA LYS A 28 -6.56 -9.87 0.82
C LYS A 28 -6.13 -8.40 0.91
N ILE A 29 -5.37 -7.88 -0.05
CA ILE A 29 -4.78 -6.53 0.03
C ILE A 29 -5.86 -5.47 0.25
N PRO A 30 -6.94 -5.36 -0.56
CA PRO A 30 -7.95 -4.31 -0.40
C PRO A 30 -8.59 -4.24 0.99
N TYR A 31 -8.67 -5.38 1.68
CA TYR A 31 -9.17 -5.45 3.05
C TYR A 31 -8.12 -5.03 4.11
N LEU A 32 -6.85 -5.27 3.84
CA LEU A 32 -5.74 -5.05 4.78
C LEU A 32 -5.11 -3.65 4.69
N ILE A 33 -5.29 -2.92 3.59
CA ILE A 33 -4.62 -1.63 3.35
C ILE A 33 -4.95 -0.52 4.36
N ASP A 34 -6.04 -0.63 5.13
CA ASP A 34 -6.39 0.32 6.20
C ASP A 34 -5.83 -0.08 7.57
N ASN A 35 -5.29 -1.29 7.70
CA ASN A 35 -4.65 -1.75 8.91
C ASN A 35 -3.16 -1.34 8.91
N TRP A 36 -2.89 -0.13 9.41
CA TRP A 36 -1.52 0.41 9.48
C TRP A 36 -0.53 -0.45 10.27
N PHE A 37 -1.03 -1.25 11.21
CA PHE A 37 -0.24 -2.12 12.07
C PHE A 37 -0.35 -3.59 11.64
N TYR A 38 -0.67 -3.86 10.37
CA TYR A 38 -0.71 -5.23 9.86
C TYR A 38 0.70 -5.85 9.80
N GLU A 39 0.87 -6.98 10.49
CA GLU A 39 2.09 -7.77 10.47
C GLU A 39 2.01 -8.87 9.41
N SER A 40 2.58 -8.63 8.22
CA SER A 40 2.60 -9.62 7.12
C SER A 40 3.66 -10.74 7.26
N GLY A 41 4.32 -10.86 8.42
CA GLY A 41 5.46 -11.76 8.65
C GLY A 41 6.81 -11.03 8.67
N THR A 42 7.91 -11.78 8.61
CA THR A 42 9.28 -11.22 8.69
C THR A 42 9.75 -10.58 7.38
N ASP A 43 9.33 -11.15 6.26
CA ASP A 43 9.81 -10.73 4.95
C ASP A 43 9.02 -9.52 4.44
N PHE A 44 9.71 -8.60 3.77
CA PHE A 44 9.08 -7.46 3.12
C PHE A 44 8.34 -7.92 1.87
N GLY A 45 7.02 -7.76 1.83
CA GLY A 45 6.16 -8.22 0.75
C GLY A 45 5.35 -7.11 0.09
N LEU A 46 4.58 -7.49 -0.92
CA LEU A 46 3.75 -6.56 -1.68
C LEU A 46 2.71 -5.81 -0.82
N ILE A 47 2.15 -6.45 0.21
CA ILE A 47 1.24 -5.78 1.14
C ILE A 47 1.92 -4.64 1.90
N ASP A 48 3.19 -4.81 2.29
CA ASP A 48 3.98 -3.76 2.95
C ASP A 48 4.20 -2.58 2.00
N VAL A 49 4.51 -2.85 0.72
CA VAL A 49 4.60 -1.81 -0.33
C VAL A 49 3.29 -1.04 -0.47
N VAL A 50 2.15 -1.73 -0.54
CA VAL A 50 0.85 -1.08 -0.73
C VAL A 50 0.46 -0.23 0.49
N ILE A 51 0.74 -0.71 1.71
CA ILE A 51 0.52 0.06 2.96
C ILE A 51 1.36 1.35 2.93
N LEU A 52 2.65 1.26 2.59
CA LEU A 52 3.54 2.42 2.53
C LEU A 52 3.17 3.38 1.39
N ALA A 53 2.80 2.88 0.22
CA ALA A 53 2.34 3.70 -0.90
C ALA A 53 1.07 4.49 -0.54
N LYS A 54 0.13 3.84 0.16
CA LYS A 54 -1.07 4.51 0.67
C LYS A 54 -0.75 5.53 1.76
N TYR A 55 0.18 5.22 2.67
CA TYR A 55 0.64 6.19 3.65
C TYR A 55 1.17 7.46 2.95
N HIS A 56 2.05 7.28 1.96
CA HIS A 56 2.61 8.39 1.18
C HIS A 56 1.56 9.15 0.38
N SER A 57 0.52 8.50 -0.15
CA SER A 57 -0.54 9.19 -0.89
C SER A 57 -1.43 10.08 -0.03
N LEU A 58 -1.44 9.86 1.29
CA LEU A 58 -2.19 10.66 2.25
C LEU A 58 -1.38 11.84 2.83
N LEU A 59 -0.07 11.90 2.58
CA LEU A 59 0.76 13.04 3.00
C LEU A 59 0.33 14.32 2.26
N GLY A 60 0.19 15.42 3.00
CA GLY A 60 -0.27 16.69 2.44
C GLY A 60 -1.77 16.77 2.14
N THR A 61 -2.54 15.73 2.51
CA THR A 61 -4.02 15.74 2.46
C THR A 61 -4.61 16.04 3.84
N ASP A 62 -5.91 16.32 3.91
CA ASP A 62 -6.65 16.49 5.18
C ASP A 62 -6.62 15.24 6.08
N TYR A 63 -6.20 14.09 5.55
CA TYR A 63 -6.07 12.84 6.29
C TYR A 63 -4.72 12.70 7.03
N MET A 64 -3.73 13.52 6.70
CA MET A 64 -2.38 13.47 7.27
C MET A 64 -2.35 13.53 8.81
N PRO A 65 -3.16 14.36 9.50
CA PRO A 65 -3.15 14.43 10.97
C PRO A 65 -3.60 13.13 11.66
N PHE A 66 -4.23 12.21 10.93
CA PHE A 66 -4.72 10.93 11.45
C PHE A 66 -3.78 9.77 11.16
N LEU A 67 -2.65 10.02 10.49
CA LEU A 67 -1.67 8.99 10.19
C LEU A 67 -0.85 8.65 11.44
N PRO A 68 -0.55 7.36 11.69
CA PRO A 68 0.43 6.98 12.70
C PRO A 68 1.82 7.51 12.33
N ALA A 69 2.73 7.53 13.31
CA ALA A 69 4.11 7.88 13.02
C ALA A 69 4.73 6.82 12.10
N LEU A 70 5.42 7.25 11.04
CA LEU A 70 5.96 6.33 10.02
C LEU A 70 6.83 5.22 10.61
N HIS A 71 7.62 5.53 11.65
CA HIS A 71 8.51 4.57 12.30
C HIS A 71 7.77 3.50 13.12
N ASP A 72 6.48 3.71 13.42
CA ASP A 72 5.65 2.74 14.14
C ASP A 72 5.01 1.70 13.21
N LEU A 73 5.05 1.90 11.89
CA LEU A 73 4.46 0.96 10.95
C LEU A 73 5.35 -0.29 10.83
N PRO A 74 4.82 -1.51 11.05
CA PRO A 74 5.57 -2.75 10.83
C PRO A 74 6.13 -2.87 9.41
N ALA A 75 5.37 -2.40 8.41
CA ALA A 75 5.81 -2.35 7.01
C ALA A 75 7.07 -1.49 6.81
N PHE A 76 7.19 -0.38 7.54
CA PHE A 76 8.38 0.48 7.48
C PHE A 76 9.55 -0.13 8.26
N GLN A 77 9.30 -0.69 9.44
CA GLN A 77 10.33 -1.31 10.28
C GLN A 77 11.04 -2.47 9.58
N LYS A 78 10.35 -3.23 8.71
CA LYS A 78 10.93 -4.31 7.90
C LYS A 78 11.99 -3.85 6.90
N LEU A 79 12.03 -2.57 6.56
CA LEU A 79 13.09 -2.02 5.70
C LEU A 79 14.43 -1.91 6.46
N GLY A 80 14.41 -1.96 7.80
CA GLY A 80 15.59 -1.94 8.68
C GLY A 80 16.49 -0.70 8.50
N ASP A 81 17.74 -0.77 8.95
CA ASP A 81 18.77 0.28 8.78
C ASP A 81 19.25 0.45 7.33
N LYS A 82 18.82 -0.45 6.43
CA LYS A 82 18.95 -0.28 4.98
C LYS A 82 17.78 0.52 4.40
N GLY A 83 16.89 1.02 5.27
CA GLY A 83 15.74 1.85 4.98
C GLY A 83 16.14 2.95 4.02
N LEU A 84 15.54 2.87 2.84
CA LEU A 84 15.70 3.76 1.70
C LEU A 84 16.17 5.14 2.17
N THR A 85 17.42 5.50 1.87
CA THR A 85 17.80 6.90 1.94
C THR A 85 16.73 7.72 1.18
N PRO A 86 16.48 8.98 1.54
CA PRO A 86 15.51 9.81 0.85
C PRO A 86 15.63 9.71 -0.69
N ASP A 87 16.86 9.59 -1.20
CA ASP A 87 17.19 9.37 -2.60
C ASP A 87 16.68 8.03 -3.16
N MET A 88 16.85 6.93 -2.43
CA MET A 88 16.35 5.61 -2.83
C MET A 88 14.82 5.54 -2.78
N SER A 89 14.19 6.21 -1.81
CA SER A 89 12.72 6.32 -1.75
C SER A 89 12.17 7.03 -2.98
N LEU A 90 12.84 8.09 -3.42
CA LEU A 90 12.50 8.82 -4.65
C LEU A 90 12.75 7.98 -5.90
N LEU A 91 13.82 7.19 -5.93
CA LEU A 91 14.15 6.32 -7.06
C LEU A 91 13.12 5.20 -7.24
N ILE A 92 12.70 4.55 -6.15
CA ILE A 92 11.64 3.54 -6.19
C ILE A 92 10.29 4.15 -6.59
N LEU A 93 9.95 5.33 -6.07
CA LEU A 93 8.73 6.04 -6.47
C LEU A 93 8.75 6.40 -7.96
N HIS A 94 9.91 6.80 -8.48
CA HIS A 94 10.09 7.10 -9.90
C HIS A 94 9.95 5.84 -10.78
N ASP A 95 10.64 4.76 -10.43
CA ASP A 95 10.56 3.49 -11.15
C ASP A 95 9.16 2.89 -11.11
N ALA A 96 8.48 2.93 -9.96
CA ALA A 96 7.10 2.47 -9.84
C ALA A 96 6.14 3.30 -10.70
N LYS A 97 6.31 4.64 -10.74
CA LYS A 97 5.52 5.50 -11.64
C LYS A 97 5.75 5.14 -13.10
N GLN A 98 6.99 4.86 -13.47
CA GLN A 98 7.33 4.48 -14.84
C GLN A 98 6.74 3.12 -15.22
N GLN A 99 6.85 2.11 -14.37
CA GLN A 99 6.25 0.79 -14.62
C GLN A 99 4.71 0.85 -14.74
N VAL A 100 4.04 1.67 -13.93
CA VAL A 100 2.60 1.90 -14.07
C VAL A 100 2.27 2.60 -15.38
N ALA A 101 3.03 3.63 -15.76
CA ALA A 101 2.82 4.33 -17.03
C ALA A 101 3.03 3.42 -18.24
N GLU A 102 4.04 2.54 -18.19
CA GLU A 102 4.31 1.54 -19.22
C GLU A 102 3.20 0.47 -19.27
N ALA A 103 2.71 -0.01 -18.13
CA ALA A 103 1.58 -0.93 -18.10
C ALA A 103 0.29 -0.30 -18.67
N MET A 104 0.06 0.99 -18.38
CA MET A 104 -1.10 1.73 -18.87
C MET A 104 -1.00 2.11 -20.37
N SER A 105 0.20 2.19 -20.94
CA SER A 105 0.39 2.50 -22.37
C SER A 105 0.20 1.29 -23.30
N LEU A 106 0.13 0.08 -22.73
CA LEU A 106 -0.18 -1.16 -23.44
C LEU A 106 -1.69 -1.36 -23.67
N PHE A 107 -2.54 -0.46 -23.15
CA PHE A 107 -4.00 -0.44 -23.32
C PHE A 107 -4.46 0.87 -23.97
#